data_AF-A0A9P6KK21-F1
#
_entry.id   AF-A0A9P6KK21-F1
#
_cell.length_a   1.000
_cell.length_b   1.000
_cell.length_c   1.000
_cell.angle_alpha   90.00
_cell.angle_beta   90.00
_cell.angle_gamma   90.00
#
_symmetry.space_group_name_H-M   'P 1'
#
loop_
_entity.id
_entity.type
_entity.pdbx_description
1 polymer ?
#
loop_
_entity_poly.entity_id
_entity_poly.type
_entity_poly.pdbx_seq_one_letter_code
_entity_poly.pdbx_strand_id
1 'polypeptide(L)'
;MTPTSAVTARTIYTVFARPFHATRHSCIAVERFRHTAAARAIHVASAELTNVGPDGTLVTEEVSIRVGDPGEAYVLIPTEVGNALRAGSRLSNSSSAFLERLDRFKMSFFHDTQHFASESSPSCPRLVISQQLPRQSNANISPATLYLYGVMHTIALDGTPDAEFAELASTITPEIGEALDKLKDM
;
A
#
# COMPACT_ATOMS: atom_id res chain seq x y z
N MET A 1 62.79 -5.36 -52.93
CA MET A 1 62.40 -3.93 -52.91
C MET A 1 61.32 -3.74 -53.96
N THR A 2 60.07 -3.78 -53.51
CA THR A 2 58.83 -3.51 -54.26
C THR A 2 57.76 -3.28 -53.19
N PRO A 3 57.12 -2.10 -53.10
CA PRO A 3 56.05 -1.87 -52.13
C PRO A 3 54.68 -2.00 -52.81
N THR A 4 53.79 -2.76 -52.18
CA THR A 4 52.37 -2.82 -52.59
C THR A 4 51.51 -2.47 -51.37
N SER A 5 50.85 -1.32 -51.45
CA SER A 5 49.77 -0.87 -50.57
C SER A 5 48.61 -1.88 -50.56
N ALA A 6 47.95 -2.05 -49.41
CA ALA A 6 46.50 -1.88 -49.31
C ALA A 6 45.97 -2.04 -47.87
N VAL A 7 45.33 -0.95 -47.42
CA VAL A 7 43.97 -0.88 -46.87
C VAL A 7 43.61 -1.67 -45.59
N THR A 8 43.41 -0.86 -44.55
CA THR A 8 42.61 -1.02 -43.33
C THR A 8 41.27 -1.74 -43.50
N ALA A 9 40.95 -2.65 -42.57
CA ALA A 9 39.57 -2.99 -42.23
C ALA A 9 39.46 -3.33 -40.72
N ARG A 10 38.75 -2.46 -39.98
CA ARG A 10 38.25 -2.73 -38.63
C ARG A 10 36.93 -3.48 -38.77
N THR A 11 36.84 -4.68 -38.20
CA THR A 11 35.58 -5.45 -38.14
C THR A 11 34.93 -5.28 -36.78
N ILE A 12 33.76 -4.64 -36.79
CA ILE A 12 32.80 -4.58 -35.67
C ILE A 12 31.76 -5.68 -35.95
N TYR A 13 31.58 -6.63 -35.04
CA TYR A 13 30.47 -7.57 -35.11
C TYR A 13 29.28 -7.03 -34.32
N THR A 14 28.29 -6.53 -35.07
CA THR A 14 26.93 -6.24 -34.60
C THR A 14 26.08 -7.51 -34.78
N VAL A 15 25.48 -8.02 -33.71
CA VAL A 15 24.52 -9.13 -33.79
C VAL A 15 23.10 -8.58 -33.92
N PHE A 16 22.40 -9.06 -34.94
CA PHE A 16 21.03 -8.74 -35.33
C PHE A 16 20.01 -9.29 -34.32
N ALA A 17 19.14 -8.42 -33.79
CA ALA A 17 17.84 -8.82 -33.24
C ALA A 17 16.74 -8.46 -34.25
N ARG A 18 15.95 -9.46 -34.65
CA ARG A 18 14.83 -9.31 -35.60
C ARG A 18 13.66 -8.55 -34.97
N PRO A 19 12.93 -7.70 -35.72
CA PRO A 19 11.77 -7.00 -35.20
C PRO A 19 10.54 -7.91 -35.23
N PHE A 20 9.87 -8.04 -34.08
CA PHE A 20 8.51 -8.58 -34.03
C PHE A 20 7.55 -7.42 -34.34
N HIS A 21 6.87 -7.48 -35.49
CA HIS A 21 5.79 -6.55 -35.82
C HIS A 21 4.50 -7.07 -35.21
N ALA A 22 4.00 -6.36 -34.18
CA ALA A 22 2.61 -6.45 -33.75
C ALA A 22 1.91 -5.12 -34.02
N THR A 23 0.76 -5.22 -34.66
CA THR A 23 -0.07 -4.16 -35.24
C THR A 23 -0.54 -3.15 -34.18
N ARG A 24 -0.36 -1.85 -34.47
CA ARG A 24 -0.84 -0.72 -33.66
C ARG A 24 -2.36 -0.59 -33.77
N HIS A 25 -3.09 -0.62 -32.66
CA HIS A 25 -4.33 0.16 -32.51
C HIS A 25 -4.45 0.71 -31.08
N SER A 26 -4.82 2.00 -31.03
CA SER A 26 -5.10 2.90 -29.89
C SER A 26 -3.97 3.21 -28.90
N CYS A 27 -3.48 4.45 -29.02
CA CYS A 27 -2.71 5.16 -28.00
C CYS A 27 -3.56 5.37 -26.73
N ILE A 28 -3.22 4.69 -25.65
CA ILE A 28 -3.36 5.28 -24.31
C ILE A 28 -1.97 5.78 -23.98
N ALA A 29 -1.84 7.11 -23.82
CA ALA A 29 -0.63 7.70 -23.30
C ALA A 29 -0.46 7.22 -21.85
N VAL A 30 0.23 6.08 -21.69
CA VAL A 30 0.89 5.79 -20.42
C VAL A 30 2.03 6.78 -20.36
N GLU A 31 1.74 7.93 -19.76
CA GLU A 31 2.74 8.88 -19.32
C GLU A 31 3.78 8.08 -18.54
N ARG A 32 4.94 7.86 -19.17
CA ARG A 32 6.06 7.18 -18.55
C ARG A 32 6.56 8.12 -17.46
N PHE A 33 5.95 8.06 -16.28
CA PHE A 33 6.59 8.52 -15.07
C PHE A 33 7.89 7.73 -14.96
N ARG A 34 9.00 8.40 -15.28
CA ARG A 34 10.32 7.96 -14.88
C ARG A 34 10.36 8.09 -13.37
N HIS A 35 9.76 7.13 -12.68
CA HIS A 35 10.07 6.91 -11.28
C HIS A 35 11.51 6.41 -11.25
N THR A 36 12.47 7.33 -11.10
CA THR A 36 13.66 6.99 -10.31
C THR A 36 13.12 6.34 -9.05
N ALA A 37 13.41 5.05 -8.86
CA ALA A 37 13.03 4.31 -7.68
C ALA A 37 13.78 4.90 -6.48
N ALA A 38 13.29 6.03 -5.97
CA ALA A 38 13.66 6.53 -4.67
C ALA A 38 13.09 5.51 -3.68
N ALA A 39 13.96 4.93 -2.87
CA ALA A 39 13.50 4.15 -1.73
C ALA A 39 12.63 5.06 -0.85
N ARG A 40 11.39 4.63 -0.57
CA ARG A 40 10.49 5.36 0.34
C ARG A 40 11.11 5.36 1.73
N ALA A 41 11.13 6.51 2.39
CA ALA A 41 11.51 6.56 3.79
C ALA A 41 10.33 6.07 4.64
N ILE A 42 10.63 5.23 5.63
CA ILE A 42 9.64 4.74 6.59
C ILE A 42 10.11 5.18 7.96
N HIS A 43 9.27 5.95 8.65
CA HIS A 43 9.58 6.55 9.94
C HIS A 43 8.80 5.86 11.04
N VAL A 44 9.45 5.59 12.17
CA VAL A 44 8.76 5.12 13.36
C VAL A 44 8.03 6.30 13.99
N ALA A 45 6.76 6.12 14.30
CA ALA A 45 5.93 7.11 14.98
C ALA A 45 5.09 6.45 16.08
N SER A 46 4.50 7.29 16.93
CA SER A 46 3.57 6.87 17.97
C SER A 46 2.14 7.20 17.55
N ALA A 47 1.19 6.37 17.96
CA ALA A 47 -0.24 6.53 17.73
C ALA A 47 -1.03 6.11 18.96
N GLU A 48 -2.24 6.63 19.11
CA GLU A 48 -3.14 6.27 20.20
C GLU A 48 -4.27 5.39 19.66
N LEU A 49 -4.34 4.15 20.13
CA LEU A 49 -5.44 3.24 19.82
C LEU A 49 -6.46 3.28 20.96
N THR A 50 -7.70 3.65 20.63
CA THR A 50 -8.83 3.54 21.56
C THR A 50 -9.68 2.33 21.19
N ASN A 51 -9.92 1.44 22.16
CA ASN A 51 -10.73 0.23 22.04
C ASN A 51 -11.74 0.11 23.20
N VAL A 52 -12.69 -0.82 23.07
CA VAL A 52 -13.58 -1.24 24.16
C VAL A 52 -12.85 -2.31 24.99
N GLY A 53 -12.60 -2.01 26.25
CA GLY A 53 -12.04 -2.93 27.24
C GLY A 53 -13.03 -4.03 27.65
N PRO A 54 -12.58 -5.03 28.42
CA PRO A 54 -13.41 -6.16 28.83
C PRO A 54 -14.65 -5.75 29.64
N ASP A 55 -14.55 -4.63 30.36
CA ASP A 55 -15.65 -4.09 31.20
C ASP A 55 -16.60 -3.16 30.41
N GLY A 56 -16.42 -3.05 29.09
CA GLY A 56 -17.17 -2.12 28.25
C GLY A 56 -16.68 -0.67 28.31
N THR A 57 -15.65 -0.38 29.09
CA THR A 57 -15.02 0.94 29.21
C THR A 57 -14.08 1.21 28.03
N LEU A 58 -13.89 2.49 27.67
CA LEU A 58 -12.91 2.85 26.64
C LEU A 58 -11.50 2.80 27.23
N VAL A 59 -10.62 2.06 26.57
CA VAL A 59 -9.20 1.96 26.89
C VAL A 59 -8.41 2.58 25.75
N THR A 60 -7.55 3.54 26.07
CA THR A 60 -6.59 4.11 25.13
C THR A 60 -5.20 3.62 25.47
N GLU A 61 -4.49 3.11 24.46
CA GLU A 61 -3.11 2.67 24.57
C GLU A 61 -2.25 3.32 23.50
N GLU A 62 -0.98 3.58 23.84
CA GLU A 62 0.01 4.06 22.90
C GLU A 62 0.59 2.87 22.11
N VAL A 63 0.64 2.98 20.79
CA VAL A 63 1.15 1.95 19.90
C VAL A 63 2.20 2.51 18.93
N SER A 64 3.25 1.72 18.69
CA SER A 64 4.27 2.07 17.69
C SER A 64 3.77 1.72 16.29
N ILE A 65 3.75 2.73 15.43
CA ILE A 65 3.38 2.61 14.02
C ILE A 65 4.56 3.02 13.13
N ARG A 66 4.41 2.83 11.83
CA ARG A 66 5.31 3.42 10.85
C ARG A 66 4.55 4.26 9.84
N VAL A 67 5.12 5.37 9.44
CA VAL A 67 4.50 6.34 8.54
C VAL A 67 5.46 6.68 7.40
N GLY A 68 4.89 7.02 6.24
CA GLY A 68 5.67 7.54 5.12
C GLY A 68 6.11 8.99 5.33
N ASP A 69 6.82 9.53 4.35
CA ASP A 69 7.20 10.94 4.31
C ASP A 69 5.96 11.87 4.30
N PRO A 70 6.10 13.15 4.69
CA PRO A 70 5.04 14.13 4.52
C PRO A 70 4.52 14.17 3.07
N GLY A 71 3.21 13.98 2.89
CA GLY A 71 2.56 13.90 1.58
C GLY A 71 2.33 12.48 1.08
N GLU A 72 2.93 11.46 1.69
CA GLU A 72 2.52 10.07 1.51
C GLU A 72 1.26 9.77 2.34
N ALA A 73 0.45 8.86 1.83
CA ALA A 73 -0.91 8.61 2.30
C ALA A 73 -1.08 7.19 2.86
N TYR A 74 -0.04 6.62 3.47
CA TYR A 74 -0.08 5.30 4.10
C TYR A 74 0.50 5.29 5.51
N VAL A 75 0.04 4.30 6.28
CA VAL A 75 0.49 3.98 7.63
C VAL A 75 0.62 2.47 7.76
N LEU A 76 1.73 1.99 8.33
CA LEU A 76 1.92 0.60 8.71
C LEU A 76 1.66 0.46 10.21
N ILE A 77 0.80 -0.48 10.58
CA ILE A 77 0.38 -0.71 11.96
C ILE A 77 0.68 -2.15 12.39
N PRO A 78 0.88 -2.42 13.68
CA PRO A 78 0.95 -3.79 14.18
C PRO A 78 -0.31 -4.59 13.80
N THR A 79 -0.14 -5.89 13.60
CA THR A 79 -1.23 -6.80 13.20
C THR A 79 -2.38 -6.80 14.21
N GLU A 80 -2.06 -6.67 15.50
CA GLU A 80 -3.03 -6.64 16.60
C GLU A 80 -3.91 -5.40 16.52
N VAL A 81 -3.33 -4.24 16.18
CA VAL A 81 -4.04 -2.98 16.00
C VAL A 81 -5.01 -3.08 14.82
N GLY A 82 -4.55 -3.60 13.68
CA GLY A 82 -5.42 -3.76 12.52
C GLY A 82 -6.55 -4.76 12.75
N ASN A 83 -6.28 -5.85 13.48
CA ASN A 83 -7.30 -6.81 13.88
C ASN A 83 -8.32 -6.20 14.85
N ALA A 84 -7.89 -5.35 15.79
CA ALA A 84 -8.79 -4.64 16.70
C ALA A 84 -9.72 -3.68 15.93
N LEU A 85 -9.18 -2.89 15.01
CA LEU A 85 -9.96 -2.00 14.13
C LEU A 85 -11.00 -2.78 13.32
N ARG A 86 -10.62 -3.93 12.75
CA ARG A 86 -11.55 -4.81 12.01
C ARG A 86 -12.60 -5.46 12.91
N ALA A 87 -12.26 -5.85 14.13
CA ALA A 87 -13.20 -6.51 15.03
C ALA A 87 -14.33 -5.56 15.44
N GLY A 88 -13.99 -4.31 15.76
CA GLY A 88 -14.99 -3.33 16.19
C GLY A 88 -15.97 -2.90 15.11
N SER A 89 -15.60 -2.96 13.83
CA SER A 89 -16.52 -2.64 12.75
C SER A 89 -17.60 -3.70 12.53
N ARG A 90 -17.29 -4.98 12.78
CA ARG A 90 -18.27 -6.08 12.70
C ARG A 90 -19.35 -6.00 13.76
N LEU A 91 -19.07 -5.34 14.90
CA LEU A 91 -20.06 -5.12 15.95
C LEU A 91 -21.12 -4.07 15.53
N SER A 92 -20.78 -3.18 14.60
CA SER A 92 -21.67 -2.11 14.13
C SER A 92 -22.52 -2.51 12.92
N ASN A 93 -22.11 -3.51 12.13
CA ASN A 93 -22.77 -3.89 10.88
C ASN A 93 -23.51 -5.23 11.01
N SER A 94 -24.80 -5.17 11.35
CA SER A 94 -25.69 -6.33 11.39
C SER A 94 -26.41 -6.57 10.05
N SER A 95 -25.72 -6.63 8.91
CA SER A 95 -26.32 -7.19 7.68
C SER A 95 -25.33 -7.36 6.53
N SER A 96 -25.63 -8.40 5.75
CA SER A 96 -25.22 -8.66 4.37
C SER A 96 -23.87 -9.35 4.16
N ALA A 97 -23.98 -10.66 4.01
CA ALA A 97 -23.09 -11.49 3.22
C ALA A 97 -22.96 -10.93 1.79
N PHE A 98 -22.01 -10.02 1.61
CA PHE A 98 -21.35 -9.83 0.34
C PHE A 98 -19.91 -10.32 0.52
N LEU A 99 -19.29 -10.81 -0.55
CA LEU A 99 -17.88 -11.21 -0.61
C LEU A 99 -16.98 -9.99 -0.37
N GLU A 100 -17.06 -9.38 0.81
CA GLU A 100 -16.02 -8.49 1.28
C GLU A 100 -14.78 -9.34 1.44
N ARG A 101 -13.79 -9.01 0.63
CA ARG A 101 -12.42 -9.51 0.72
C ARG A 101 -12.00 -9.46 2.20
N LEU A 102 -11.92 -10.62 2.85
CA LEU A 102 -11.64 -10.73 4.29
C LEU A 102 -10.26 -10.18 4.66
N ASP A 103 -9.41 -9.97 3.66
CA ASP A 103 -8.09 -9.36 3.69
C ASP A 103 -8.12 -7.83 3.73
N ARG A 104 -9.29 -7.17 3.65
CA ARG A 104 -9.38 -5.71 3.70
C ARG A 104 -10.62 -5.21 4.42
N PHE A 105 -10.55 -3.98 4.88
CA PHE A 105 -11.59 -3.33 5.64
C PHE A 105 -11.69 -1.85 5.27
N LYS A 106 -12.88 -1.38 4.90
CA LYS A 106 -13.15 0.02 4.58
C LYS A 106 -13.30 0.86 5.84
N MET A 107 -12.62 1.99 5.86
CA MET A 107 -12.65 2.94 6.97
C MET A 107 -12.44 4.36 6.45
N SER A 108 -12.39 5.33 7.36
CA SER A 108 -12.21 6.73 6.99
C SER A 108 -11.20 7.42 7.88
N PHE A 109 -10.49 8.39 7.31
CA PHE A 109 -9.58 9.27 8.02
C PHE A 109 -10.24 10.61 8.27
N PHE A 110 -10.39 10.97 9.54
CA PHE A 110 -10.99 12.23 9.99
C PHE A 110 -9.89 13.25 10.20
N HIS A 111 -9.78 14.23 9.32
CA HIS A 111 -8.64 15.12 9.28
C HIS A 111 -8.53 16.04 10.51
N ASP A 112 -9.64 16.61 11.00
CA ASP A 112 -9.62 17.54 12.14
C ASP A 112 -9.14 16.89 13.45
N THR A 113 -9.31 15.58 13.57
CA THR A 113 -8.96 14.81 14.78
C THR A 113 -7.89 13.75 14.50
N GLN A 114 -7.33 13.76 13.28
CA GLN A 114 -6.23 12.91 12.79
C GLN A 114 -6.37 11.43 13.16
N HIS A 115 -7.56 10.85 12.97
CA HIS A 115 -7.79 9.46 13.33
C HIS A 115 -8.44 8.65 12.22
N PHE A 116 -8.16 7.36 12.25
CA PHE A 116 -8.82 6.34 11.46
C PHE A 116 -9.91 5.67 12.28
N ALA A 117 -11.11 5.56 11.71
CA ALA A 117 -12.21 4.80 12.30
C ALA A 117 -13.22 4.34 11.24
N SER A 118 -14.13 3.45 11.62
CA SER A 118 -15.30 3.14 10.81
C SER A 118 -16.25 4.35 10.78
N GLU A 119 -16.84 4.67 9.64
CA GLU A 119 -17.85 5.74 9.56
C GLU A 119 -19.08 5.46 10.43
N SER A 120 -19.44 4.18 10.60
CA SER A 120 -20.57 3.77 11.44
C SER A 120 -20.28 3.92 12.93
N SER A 121 -19.00 3.93 13.32
CA SER A 121 -18.56 4.07 14.72
C SER A 121 -17.25 4.87 14.80
N PRO A 122 -17.31 6.21 14.65
CA PRO A 122 -16.11 7.05 14.61
C PRO A 122 -15.42 7.19 15.99
N SER A 123 -16.12 6.87 17.08
CA SER A 123 -15.58 6.99 18.43
C SER A 123 -14.73 5.81 18.86
N CYS A 124 -15.04 4.58 18.41
CA CYS A 124 -14.35 3.37 18.82
C CYS A 124 -14.70 2.15 17.92
N PRO A 125 -13.73 1.29 17.58
CA PRO A 125 -12.29 1.46 17.77
C PRO A 125 -11.75 2.53 16.82
N ARG A 126 -10.76 3.29 17.28
CA ARG A 126 -10.12 4.34 16.47
C ARG A 126 -8.62 4.42 16.72
N LEU A 127 -7.87 4.81 15.69
CA LEU A 127 -6.43 4.99 15.76
C LEU A 127 -6.09 6.46 15.44
N VAL A 128 -5.64 7.20 16.43
CA VAL A 128 -5.19 8.59 16.29
C VAL A 128 -3.70 8.60 15.95
N ILE A 129 -3.31 9.36 14.93
CA ILE A 129 -1.91 9.53 14.52
C ILE A 129 -1.53 11.01 14.60
N SER A 130 -0.25 11.32 14.86
CA SER A 130 0.21 12.71 14.90
C SER A 130 0.49 13.31 13.51
N GLN A 131 0.56 12.47 12.47
CA GLN A 131 0.87 12.91 11.12
C GLN A 131 -0.40 13.28 10.36
N GLN A 132 -0.41 14.48 9.79
CA GLN A 132 -1.45 14.89 8.86
C GLN A 132 -1.27 14.17 7.51
N LEU A 133 -2.26 13.39 7.11
CA LEU A 133 -2.28 12.77 5.78
C LEU A 133 -2.83 13.74 4.72
N PRO A 134 -2.39 13.61 3.46
CA PRO A 134 -2.82 14.48 2.37
C PRO A 134 -4.32 14.39 2.15
N ARG A 135 -4.98 15.54 1.99
CA ARG A 135 -6.40 15.61 1.64
C ARG A 135 -6.58 15.32 0.15
N GLN A 136 -7.57 14.50 -0.16
CA GLN A 136 -7.94 14.15 -1.55
C GLN A 136 -9.04 15.06 -2.11
N SER A 137 -9.73 15.77 -1.21
CA SER A 137 -10.76 16.75 -1.52
C SER A 137 -10.81 17.81 -0.42
N ASN A 138 -11.71 18.79 -0.55
CA ASN A 138 -11.95 19.78 0.51
C ASN A 138 -12.76 19.22 1.70
N ALA A 139 -13.20 17.95 1.65
CA ALA A 139 -13.94 17.33 2.74
C ALA A 139 -13.05 17.09 3.98
N ASN A 140 -13.68 17.03 5.16
CA ASN A 140 -13.00 16.68 6.40
C ASN A 140 -12.67 15.19 6.55
N ILE A 141 -13.24 14.36 5.69
CA ILE A 141 -13.14 12.92 5.76
C ILE A 141 -12.57 12.45 4.44
N SER A 142 -11.48 11.69 4.51
CA SER A 142 -10.95 10.96 3.35
C SER A 142 -11.24 9.47 3.49
N PRO A 143 -11.72 8.81 2.42
CA PRO A 143 -11.89 7.37 2.43
C PRO A 143 -10.52 6.67 2.58
N ALA A 144 -10.51 5.54 3.29
CA ALA A 144 -9.31 4.76 3.52
C ALA A 144 -9.61 3.25 3.53
N THR A 145 -8.59 2.46 3.25
CA THR A 145 -8.66 1.00 3.34
C THR A 145 -7.55 0.48 4.24
N LEU A 146 -7.93 -0.37 5.20
CA LEU A 146 -7.03 -1.21 5.96
C LEU A 146 -6.84 -2.54 5.21
N TYR A 147 -5.60 -2.89 4.92
CA TYR A 147 -5.17 -4.11 4.26
C TYR A 147 -4.45 -5.03 5.26
N LEU A 148 -4.94 -6.26 5.36
CA LEU A 148 -4.58 -7.23 6.39
C LEU A 148 -3.62 -8.29 5.85
N TYR A 149 -2.49 -7.85 5.30
CA TYR A 149 -1.40 -8.72 4.85
C TYR A 149 -0.08 -8.33 5.53
N GLY A 150 0.94 -9.15 5.34
CA GLY A 150 2.31 -8.87 5.81
C GLY A 150 2.50 -8.97 7.32
N VAL A 151 3.69 -8.55 7.78
CA VAL A 151 4.09 -8.52 9.20
C VAL A 151 3.52 -7.31 9.93
N MET A 152 3.19 -6.26 9.19
CA MET A 152 2.44 -5.09 9.64
C MET A 152 1.30 -4.88 8.64
N HIS A 153 0.13 -4.51 9.13
CA HIS A 153 -1.00 -4.17 8.27
C HIS A 153 -0.85 -2.76 7.72
N THR A 154 -1.38 -2.53 6.54
CA THR A 154 -1.25 -1.25 5.83
C THR A 154 -2.59 -0.53 5.83
N ILE A 155 -2.62 0.73 6.24
CA ILE A 155 -3.73 1.64 5.97
C ILE A 155 -3.29 2.59 4.86
N ALA A 156 -4.13 2.82 3.85
CA ALA A 156 -3.88 3.84 2.83
C ALA A 156 -5.15 4.64 2.51
N LEU A 157 -5.00 5.91 2.12
CA LEU A 157 -6.12 6.73 1.65
C LEU A 157 -6.52 6.33 0.23
N ASP A 158 -7.81 6.07 0.01
CA ASP A 158 -8.36 5.48 -1.21
C ASP A 158 -8.29 6.44 -2.40
N GLY A 159 -7.68 6.06 -3.52
CA GLY A 159 -7.49 6.96 -4.67
C GLY A 159 -6.16 7.72 -4.64
N THR A 160 -5.24 7.28 -3.78
CA THR A 160 -3.82 7.66 -3.83
C THR A 160 -2.98 6.56 -4.47
N PRO A 161 -1.76 6.87 -4.98
CA PRO A 161 -0.82 5.85 -5.45
C PRO A 161 -0.47 4.81 -4.37
N ASP A 162 -0.59 5.17 -3.09
CA ASP A 162 -0.31 4.27 -1.98
C ASP A 162 -1.39 3.21 -1.80
N ALA A 163 -2.66 3.57 -2.02
CA ALA A 163 -3.75 2.61 -2.04
C ALA A 163 -3.64 1.65 -3.24
N GLU A 164 -3.24 2.14 -4.41
CA GLU A 164 -2.99 1.29 -5.58
C GLU A 164 -1.86 0.29 -5.32
N PHE A 165 -0.76 0.75 -4.70
CA PHE A 165 0.33 -0.12 -4.29
C PHE A 165 -0.11 -1.16 -3.25
N ALA A 166 -0.84 -0.73 -2.21
CA ALA A 166 -1.31 -1.63 -1.17
C ALA A 166 -2.29 -2.70 -1.71
N GLU A 167 -3.14 -2.31 -2.67
CA GLU A 167 -4.02 -3.23 -3.38
C GLU A 167 -3.23 -4.31 -4.12
N LEU A 168 -2.26 -3.93 -4.94
CA LEU A 168 -1.42 -4.87 -5.68
C LEU A 168 -0.62 -5.79 -4.74
N ALA A 169 -0.04 -5.22 -3.68
CA ALA A 169 0.70 -5.99 -2.68
C ALA A 169 -0.19 -7.03 -1.97
N SER A 170 -1.45 -6.68 -1.68
CA SER A 170 -2.41 -7.61 -1.05
C SER A 170 -2.72 -8.82 -1.93
N THR A 171 -2.70 -8.67 -3.26
CA THR A 171 -2.98 -9.77 -4.19
C THR A 171 -1.77 -10.67 -4.44
N ILE A 172 -0.56 -10.10 -4.41
CA ILE A 172 0.68 -10.83 -4.75
C ILE A 172 1.25 -11.58 -3.54
N THR A 173 1.05 -11.08 -2.32
CA THR A 173 1.64 -11.66 -1.10
C THR A 173 1.29 -13.16 -0.91
N PRO A 174 0.05 -13.62 -1.11
CA PRO A 174 -0.29 -15.04 -1.03
C PRO A 174 0.45 -15.90 -2.07
N GLU A 175 0.60 -15.39 -3.29
CA GLU A 175 1.30 -16.09 -4.39
C GLU A 175 2.78 -16.28 -4.10
N ILE A 176 3.43 -15.24 -3.56
CA ILE A 176 4.84 -15.31 -3.13
C ILE A 176 4.99 -16.25 -1.93
N GLY A 177 4.05 -16.23 -0.98
CA GLY A 177 4.08 -17.10 0.19
C GLY A 177 4.17 -18.59 -0.20
N GLU A 178 3.32 -19.03 -1.12
CA GLU A 178 3.35 -20.41 -1.64
C GLU A 178 4.70 -20.76 -2.29
N ALA A 179 5.26 -19.83 -3.07
CA ALA A 179 6.56 -20.04 -3.71
C ALA A 179 7.71 -20.10 -2.70
N LEU A 180 7.69 -19.28 -1.65
CA LEU A 180 8.68 -19.28 -0.57
C LEU A 180 8.60 -20.55 0.27
N ASP A 181 7.40 -21.07 0.54
CA ASP A 181 7.22 -22.32 1.26
C ASP A 181 7.80 -23.50 0.48
N LYS A 182 7.58 -23.57 -0.84
CA LYS A 182 8.21 -24.58 -1.72
C LYS A 182 9.73 -24.53 -1.70
N LEU A 183 10.32 -23.36 -1.45
CA LEU A 183 11.77 -23.20 -1.38
C LEU A 183 12.37 -23.70 -0.05
N LYS A 184 11.58 -23.82 1.02
CA LYS A 184 12.06 -24.33 2.33
C LYS A 184 12.37 -25.82 2.30
N ASP A 185 11.73 -26.56 1.39
CA ASP A 185 11.83 -28.02 1.28
C ASP A 185 12.86 -28.47 0.23
N MET A 186 13.62 -27.52 -0.36
CA MET A 186 14.74 -27.78 -1.27
C MET A 186 16.07 -27.76 -0.53
#